data_AF-A0A943BXB9-F1
#
_entry.id   AF-A0A943BXB9-F1
#
_cell.length_a   1.000
_cell.length_b   1.000
_cell.length_c   1.000
_cell.angle_alpha   90.00
_cell.angle_beta   90.00
_cell.angle_gamma   90.00
#
_symmetry.space_group_name_H-M   'P 1'
#
loop_
_entity.id
_entity.type
_entity.pdbx_description
1 polymer ?
#
loop_
_entity_poly.entity_id
_entity_poly.type
_entity_poly.pdbx_seq_one_letter_code
_entity_poly.pdbx_strand_id
1 'polypeptide(L)'
;MSHQVKSIDFASRFQCFFLFVLCKSVIFAFFIARNISNWGTADLNRSKRIARMEGHRVQCKADLNCAYRARQMGCDTVKQWNAVLDGKTRESHRLVDKEWRELEEPFSNGLMYPGDPKGKASEVINCRCRMMMCQDGMHSKAVIVFAEIMKQVKSLSVRTMPNLKKNT
;
A
#
# COMPACT_ATOMS: atom_id res chain seq x y z
N MET A 1 9.56 53.73 -15.65
CA MET A 1 8.90 52.79 -16.58
C MET A 1 8.34 51.63 -15.76
N SER A 2 7.01 51.53 -15.70
CA SER A 2 6.27 50.53 -14.92
C SER A 2 6.52 49.12 -15.43
N HIS A 3 7.19 48.27 -14.65
CA HIS A 3 7.28 46.83 -14.92
C HIS A 3 5.95 46.16 -14.55
N GLN A 4 5.10 45.95 -15.56
CA GLN A 4 3.90 45.14 -15.48
C GLN A 4 4.29 43.66 -15.45
N VAL A 5 4.29 43.04 -14.28
CA VAL A 5 4.42 41.58 -14.14
C VAL A 5 3.08 40.96 -14.54
N LYS A 6 3.02 40.36 -15.73
CA LYS A 6 1.84 39.61 -16.19
C LYS A 6 1.62 38.44 -15.23
N SER A 7 0.51 38.47 -14.50
CA SER A 7 0.01 37.37 -13.68
C SER A 7 -0.23 36.15 -14.57
N ILE A 8 0.73 35.24 -14.64
CA ILE A 8 0.57 33.98 -15.35
C ILE A 8 -0.29 33.08 -14.46
N ASP A 9 -1.51 32.77 -14.94
CA ASP A 9 -2.53 32.04 -14.20
C ASP A 9 -1.99 30.72 -13.66
N PHE A 10 -1.91 30.63 -12.33
CA PHE A 10 -1.48 29.46 -11.56
C PHE A 10 -2.25 28.19 -11.97
N ALA A 11 -3.52 28.33 -12.34
CA ALA A 11 -4.39 27.24 -12.79
C ALA A 11 -3.88 26.53 -14.06
N SER A 12 -3.29 27.26 -15.02
CA SER A 12 -2.78 26.70 -16.28
C SER A 12 -1.54 25.83 -16.08
N ARG A 13 -0.71 26.15 -15.08
CA ARG A 13 0.49 25.38 -14.74
C ARG A 13 0.13 24.10 -13.98
N PHE A 14 -0.93 24.12 -13.16
CA PHE A 14 -1.42 22.91 -12.49
C PHE A 14 -2.04 21.91 -13.48
N GLN A 15 -2.81 22.36 -14.47
CA GLN A 15 -3.42 21.50 -15.49
C GLN A 15 -2.35 20.74 -16.31
N CYS A 16 -1.28 21.42 -16.73
CA CYS A 16 -0.17 20.81 -17.48
C CYS A 16 0.67 19.86 -16.62
N PHE A 17 0.89 20.16 -15.34
CA PHE A 17 1.56 19.24 -14.42
C PHE A 17 0.74 17.97 -14.19
N PHE A 18 -0.58 18.09 -14.03
CA PHE A 18 -1.47 16.95 -13.82
C PHE A 18 -1.49 16.02 -15.04
N LEU A 19 -1.57 16.57 -16.26
CA LEU A 19 -1.47 15.80 -17.50
C LEU A 19 -0.09 15.14 -17.68
N PHE A 20 1.02 15.80 -17.29
CA PHE A 20 2.36 15.20 -17.36
C PHE A 20 2.57 14.06 -16.36
N VAL A 21 2.05 14.20 -15.14
CA VAL A 21 2.16 13.18 -14.07
C VAL A 21 1.27 11.98 -14.36
N LEU A 22 0.05 12.21 -14.86
CA LEU A 22 -0.88 11.14 -15.24
C LEU A 22 -0.43 10.38 -16.49
N CYS A 23 0.18 11.07 -17.47
CA CYS A 23 0.64 10.43 -18.69
C CYS A 23 1.91 9.56 -18.45
N LYS A 24 2.86 10.03 -17.63
CA LYS A 24 4.11 9.28 -17.37
C LYS A 24 3.91 7.97 -16.60
N SER A 25 2.94 7.92 -15.71
CA SER A 25 2.73 6.75 -14.84
C SER A 25 2.04 5.57 -15.55
N VAL A 26 1.14 5.82 -16.51
CA VAL A 26 0.51 4.77 -17.34
C VAL A 26 1.47 4.22 -18.40
N ILE A 27 2.36 5.07 -18.91
CA ILE A 27 3.29 4.76 -19.99
C ILE A 27 4.45 3.84 -19.53
N PHE A 28 4.92 3.98 -18.29
CA PHE A 28 6.12 3.29 -17.81
C PHE A 28 5.98 1.76 -17.76
N ALA A 29 4.83 1.26 -17.28
CA ALA A 29 4.58 -0.19 -17.22
C ALA A 29 4.45 -0.82 -18.62
N PHE A 30 3.93 -0.07 -19.59
CA PHE A 30 3.82 -0.52 -20.97
C PHE A 30 5.19 -0.68 -21.63
N PHE A 31 6.11 0.27 -21.42
CA PHE A 31 7.46 0.18 -21.98
C PHE A 31 8.26 -1.00 -21.41
N ILE A 32 8.19 -1.21 -20.09
CA ILE A 32 8.84 -2.37 -19.46
C ILE A 32 8.25 -3.67 -20.05
N ALA A 33 6.93 -3.76 -20.17
CA ALA A 33 6.27 -4.92 -20.75
C ALA A 33 6.66 -5.17 -22.22
N ARG A 34 6.79 -4.10 -23.03
CA ARG A 34 7.23 -4.19 -24.42
C ARG A 34 8.66 -4.74 -24.51
N ASN A 35 9.56 -4.27 -23.65
CA ASN A 35 10.93 -4.78 -23.60
C ASN A 35 10.98 -6.26 -23.17
N ILE A 36 10.22 -6.64 -22.14
CA ILE A 36 10.13 -8.04 -21.71
C ILE A 36 9.60 -8.95 -22.83
N SER A 37 8.58 -8.50 -23.56
CA SER A 37 8.01 -9.26 -24.68
C SER A 37 9.00 -9.43 -25.83
N ASN A 38 9.69 -8.34 -26.20
CA ASN A 38 10.66 -8.34 -27.29
C ASN A 38 11.87 -9.25 -27.02
N TRP A 39 12.36 -9.30 -25.78
CA TRP A 39 13.52 -10.11 -25.40
C TRP A 39 13.14 -11.54 -24.97
N GLY A 40 11.97 -11.73 -24.36
CA GLY A 40 11.59 -12.98 -23.68
C GLY A 40 10.61 -13.87 -24.44
N THR A 41 10.33 -13.59 -25.72
CA THR A 41 9.34 -14.29 -26.59
C THR A 41 7.93 -14.46 -26.00
N ALA A 42 7.64 -13.79 -24.89
CA ALA A 42 6.37 -13.87 -24.17
C ALA A 42 5.35 -12.91 -24.76
N ASP A 43 4.09 -13.36 -24.86
CA ASP A 43 2.96 -12.52 -25.27
C ASP A 43 2.90 -11.20 -24.47
N LEU A 44 2.49 -10.12 -25.13
CA LEU A 44 2.48 -8.79 -24.53
C LEU A 44 1.59 -8.73 -23.27
N ASN A 45 0.49 -9.49 -23.20
CA ASN A 45 -0.36 -9.51 -22.01
C ASN A 45 0.31 -10.24 -20.85
N ARG A 46 1.06 -11.31 -21.13
CA ARG A 46 1.89 -11.99 -20.14
C ARG A 46 2.99 -11.05 -19.63
N SER A 47 3.68 -10.36 -20.54
CA SER A 47 4.73 -9.41 -20.21
C SER A 47 4.22 -8.23 -19.37
N LYS A 48 3.01 -7.71 -19.68
CA LYS A 48 2.33 -6.70 -18.84
C LYS A 48 2.02 -7.21 -17.44
N ARG A 49 1.64 -8.47 -17.29
CA ARG A 49 1.38 -9.09 -15.98
C ARG A 49 2.66 -9.21 -15.16
N ILE A 50 3.75 -9.68 -15.80
CA ILE A 50 5.07 -9.79 -15.17
C ILE A 50 5.54 -8.41 -14.71
N ALA A 51 5.55 -7.41 -15.60
CA ALA A 51 5.96 -6.06 -15.27
C ALA A 51 5.20 -5.49 -14.06
N ARG A 52 3.88 -5.72 -14.00
CA ARG A 52 3.06 -5.29 -12.85
C ARG A 52 3.38 -6.02 -11.56
N MET A 53 3.49 -7.36 -11.60
CA MET A 53 3.78 -8.15 -10.39
C MET A 53 5.17 -7.87 -9.85
N GLU A 54 6.18 -7.83 -10.72
CA GLU A 54 7.57 -7.58 -10.34
C GLU A 54 7.77 -6.15 -9.85
N GLY A 55 7.20 -5.16 -10.54
CA GLY A 55 7.24 -3.77 -10.07
C GLY A 55 6.58 -3.61 -8.71
N HIS A 56 5.43 -4.24 -8.51
CA HIS A 56 4.74 -4.23 -7.22
C HIS A 56 5.56 -4.89 -6.10
N ARG A 57 6.14 -6.06 -6.37
CA ARG A 57 6.98 -6.81 -5.42
C ARG A 57 8.23 -6.04 -5.03
N VAL A 58 8.91 -5.43 -6.01
CA VAL A 58 10.11 -4.60 -5.76
C VAL A 58 9.76 -3.41 -4.89
N GLN A 59 8.64 -2.72 -5.15
CA GLN A 59 8.21 -1.60 -4.34
C GLN A 59 7.98 -1.99 -2.88
N CYS A 60 7.16 -3.02 -2.62
CA CYS A 60 6.83 -3.42 -1.25
C CYS A 60 8.05 -3.98 -0.51
N LYS A 61 8.95 -4.67 -1.21
CA LYS A 61 10.23 -5.13 -0.62
C LYS A 61 11.16 -3.96 -0.32
N ALA A 62 11.20 -2.94 -1.19
CA ALA A 62 11.99 -1.74 -0.96
C ALA A 62 11.47 -0.96 0.25
N ASP A 63 10.16 -0.81 0.40
CA ASP A 63 9.54 -0.14 1.56
C ASP A 63 9.94 -0.85 2.88
N LEU A 64 9.89 -2.18 2.91
CA LEU A 64 10.34 -2.97 4.07
C LEU A 64 11.86 -2.80 4.33
N ASN A 65 12.69 -2.81 3.28
CA ASN A 65 14.14 -2.58 3.41
C ASN A 65 14.46 -1.18 3.93
N CYS A 66 13.71 -0.16 3.49
CA CYS A 66 13.82 1.21 4.00
C CYS A 66 13.46 1.26 5.49
N ALA A 67 12.41 0.55 5.92
CA ALA A 67 12.05 0.45 7.32
C ALA A 67 13.16 -0.22 8.16
N TYR A 68 13.78 -1.30 7.68
CA TYR A 68 14.94 -1.91 8.36
C TYR A 68 16.12 -0.95 8.48
N ARG A 69 16.44 -0.19 7.43
CA ARG A 69 17.51 0.81 7.48
C ARG A 69 17.19 1.93 8.46
N ALA A 70 15.95 2.41 8.50
CA ALA A 70 15.51 3.40 9.48
C ALA A 70 15.68 2.88 10.91
N ARG A 71 15.34 1.61 11.18
CA ARG A 71 15.57 0.98 12.48
C ARG A 71 17.04 0.92 12.87
N GLN A 72 17.93 0.61 11.92
CA GLN A 72 19.38 0.63 12.15
C GLN A 72 19.92 2.03 12.48
N MET A 73 19.27 3.08 11.96
CA MET A 73 19.59 4.47 12.26
C MET A 73 19.00 4.95 13.60
N GLY A 74 18.34 4.07 14.37
CA GLY A 74 17.74 4.40 15.66
C GLY A 74 16.31 4.91 15.58
N CYS A 75 15.67 4.89 14.40
CA CYS A 75 14.25 5.23 14.28
C CYS A 75 13.38 4.05 14.72
N ASP A 76 12.45 4.32 15.64
CA ASP A 76 11.42 3.36 16.03
C ASP A 76 10.40 3.23 14.88
N THR A 77 10.39 2.08 14.21
CA THR A 77 9.64 1.87 12.96
C THR A 77 8.82 0.59 13.00
N VAL A 78 7.59 0.71 12.51
CA VAL A 78 6.62 -0.37 12.37
C VAL A 78 6.04 -0.37 10.97
N LYS A 79 5.54 -1.53 10.55
CA LYS A 79 4.91 -1.69 9.24
C LYS A 79 3.40 -1.79 9.39
N GLN A 80 2.69 -1.16 8.46
CA GLN A 80 1.25 -1.28 8.29
C GLN A 80 0.91 -1.90 6.95
N TRP A 81 -0.11 -2.76 6.97
CA TRP A 81 -0.76 -3.22 5.75
C TRP A 81 -1.81 -2.22 5.26
N ASN A 82 -1.72 -1.81 3.99
CA ASN A 82 -2.70 -0.92 3.36
C ASN A 82 -3.37 -1.65 2.18
N ALA A 83 -4.61 -2.10 2.39
CA ALA A 83 -5.38 -2.79 1.37
C ALA A 83 -6.14 -1.80 0.47
N VAL A 84 -6.18 -2.08 -0.83
CA VAL A 84 -7.04 -1.32 -1.75
C VAL A 84 -8.48 -1.83 -1.61
N LEU A 85 -9.35 -1.08 -0.94
CA LEU A 85 -10.73 -1.50 -0.65
C LEU A 85 -11.71 -1.22 -1.80
N ASP A 86 -11.35 -1.61 -3.02
CA ASP A 86 -12.17 -1.40 -4.24
C ASP A 86 -13.08 -2.60 -4.60
N GLY A 87 -13.32 -3.48 -3.62
CA GLY A 87 -14.12 -4.70 -3.80
C GLY A 87 -13.44 -5.84 -4.55
N LYS A 88 -12.32 -5.60 -5.23
CA LYS A 88 -11.55 -6.64 -5.97
C LYS A 88 -10.41 -7.23 -5.14
N THR A 89 -10.13 -6.67 -3.97
CA THR A 89 -9.12 -7.18 -3.05
C THR A 89 -9.67 -8.37 -2.27
N ARG A 90 -8.82 -9.40 -2.14
CA ARG A 90 -9.12 -10.66 -1.45
C ARG A 90 -9.59 -10.40 -0.02
N GLU A 91 -10.47 -11.26 0.48
CA GLU A 91 -10.96 -11.16 1.85
C GLU A 91 -9.84 -11.24 2.88
N SER A 92 -8.90 -12.19 2.74
CA SER A 92 -7.70 -12.28 3.58
C SER A 92 -6.92 -10.96 3.68
N HIS A 93 -6.78 -10.24 2.56
CA HIS A 93 -6.09 -8.96 2.48
C HIS A 93 -6.91 -7.80 3.04
N ARG A 94 -8.25 -7.85 2.92
CA ARG A 94 -9.16 -6.85 3.50
C ARG A 94 -9.23 -6.97 5.02
N LEU A 95 -9.18 -8.19 5.55
CA LEU A 95 -9.21 -8.46 6.99
C LEU A 95 -7.96 -7.93 7.72
N VAL A 96 -6.81 -7.93 7.04
CA VAL A 96 -5.56 -7.38 7.57
C VAL A 96 -5.35 -5.90 7.24
N ASP A 97 -6.34 -5.22 6.66
CA ASP A 97 -6.22 -3.78 6.39
C ASP A 97 -5.96 -2.99 7.68
N LYS A 98 -4.99 -2.08 7.63
CA LYS A 98 -4.52 -1.26 8.76
C LYS A 98 -3.93 -2.05 9.93
N GLU A 99 -3.64 -3.33 9.73
CA GLU A 99 -2.90 -4.10 10.72
C GLU A 99 -1.49 -3.54 10.85
N TRP A 100 -1.12 -3.16 12.08
CA TRP A 100 0.23 -2.77 12.46
C TRP A 100 0.97 -3.98 13.02
N ARG A 101 2.20 -4.20 12.57
CA ARG A 101 3.10 -5.26 13.07
C ARG A 101 4.52 -4.75 13.18
N GLU A 102 5.31 -5.43 14.02
CA GLU A 102 6.75 -5.23 14.06
C GLU A 102 7.39 -5.63 12.72
N LEU A 103 8.53 -5.06 12.36
CA LEU A 103 9.15 -5.32 11.04
C LEU A 103 9.42 -6.80 10.76
N GLU A 104 9.83 -7.56 11.77
CA GLU A 104 10.19 -8.98 11.69
C GLU A 104 9.00 -9.93 11.85
N GLU A 105 7.84 -9.43 12.29
CA GLU A 105 6.65 -10.24 12.48
C GLU A 105 5.82 -10.34 11.19
N PRO A 106 5.28 -11.52 10.84
CA PRO A 106 4.34 -11.63 9.74
C PRO A 106 2.99 -10.95 10.09
N PHE A 107 2.25 -10.53 9.06
CA PHE A 107 0.86 -10.12 9.21
C PHE A 107 -0.05 -11.33 9.48
N SER A 108 -1.30 -11.09 9.88
CA SER A 108 -2.24 -12.17 10.22
C SER A 108 -2.58 -13.10 9.04
N ASN A 109 -2.30 -12.68 7.80
CA ASN A 109 -2.40 -13.53 6.60
C ASN A 109 -1.16 -14.40 6.34
N GLY A 110 -0.14 -14.33 7.21
CA GLY A 110 1.11 -15.08 7.12
C GLY A 110 2.16 -14.49 6.18
N LEU A 111 1.92 -13.32 5.57
CA LEU A 111 2.88 -12.66 4.69
C LEU A 111 3.73 -11.64 5.46
N MET A 112 4.99 -11.45 5.04
CA MET A 112 5.84 -10.40 5.61
C MET A 112 5.53 -9.01 5.06
N TYR A 113 5.13 -8.96 3.79
CA TYR A 113 4.76 -7.77 3.04
C TYR A 113 3.84 -8.14 1.88
N PRO A 114 3.06 -7.19 1.33
CA PRO A 114 2.26 -7.45 0.15
C PRO A 114 3.12 -7.90 -1.04
N GLY A 115 2.77 -9.02 -1.64
CA GLY A 115 3.54 -9.54 -2.78
C GLY A 115 4.79 -10.35 -2.40
N ASP A 116 4.92 -10.79 -1.14
CA ASP A 116 6.03 -11.63 -0.69
C ASP A 116 6.11 -12.95 -1.48
N PRO A 117 7.21 -13.26 -2.21
CA PRO A 117 7.35 -14.47 -2.99
C PRO A 117 7.38 -15.76 -2.15
N LYS A 118 7.58 -15.67 -0.82
CA LYS A 118 7.48 -16.81 0.08
C LYS A 118 6.03 -17.25 0.35
N GLY A 119 5.06 -16.37 0.07
CA GLY A 119 3.64 -16.64 0.25
C GLY A 119 3.05 -17.60 -0.79
N LYS A 120 1.85 -18.13 -0.52
CA LYS A 120 1.09 -18.88 -1.52
C LYS A 120 0.81 -18.00 -2.74
N ALA A 121 0.97 -18.55 -3.94
CA ALA A 121 0.70 -17.82 -5.19
C ALA A 121 -0.71 -17.21 -5.22
N SER A 122 -1.70 -17.89 -4.62
CA SER A 122 -3.08 -17.39 -4.52
C SER A 122 -3.21 -16.03 -3.81
N GLU A 123 -2.37 -15.75 -2.81
CA GLU A 123 -2.38 -14.51 -2.03
C GLU A 123 -1.53 -13.41 -2.70
N VAL A 124 -0.49 -13.81 -3.43
CA VAL A 124 0.58 -12.93 -3.90
C VAL A 124 0.31 -12.37 -5.31
N ILE A 125 -0.17 -13.20 -6.24
CA ILE A 125 -0.32 -12.81 -7.64
C ILE A 125 -1.35 -11.69 -7.81
N ASN A 126 -1.08 -10.72 -8.69
CA ASN A 126 -1.94 -9.55 -8.92
C ASN A 126 -2.35 -8.82 -7.62
N CYS A 127 -1.57 -8.93 -6.54
CA CYS A 127 -1.79 -8.11 -5.36
C CYS A 127 -1.63 -6.62 -5.71
N ARG A 128 -2.43 -5.78 -5.07
CA ARG A 128 -2.43 -4.32 -5.22
C ARG A 128 -2.31 -3.59 -3.88
N CYS A 129 -2.26 -4.33 -2.78
CA CYS A 129 -2.11 -3.80 -1.43
C CYS A 129 -0.70 -3.24 -1.27
N ARG A 130 -0.51 -2.14 -0.54
CA ARG A 130 0.82 -1.58 -0.29
C ARG A 130 1.22 -1.73 1.16
N MET A 131 2.52 -1.69 1.42
CA MET A 131 3.03 -1.48 2.77
C MET A 131 3.18 0.02 2.99
N MET A 132 2.87 0.46 4.21
CA MET A 132 3.28 1.77 4.69
C MET A 132 4.15 1.60 5.92
N MET A 133 5.18 2.41 6.05
CA MET A 133 5.96 2.53 7.27
C MET A 133 5.41 3.73 8.06
N CYS A 134 5.15 3.57 9.37
CA CYS A 134 4.78 4.71 10.19
C CYS A 134 6.01 5.57 10.47
N GLN A 135 5.88 6.88 10.28
CA GLN A 135 6.80 7.90 10.76
C GLN A 135 6.02 8.93 11.58
N ASP A 136 5.05 8.48 12.34
CA ASP A 136 4.30 9.37 13.22
C ASP A 136 5.03 9.39 14.56
N GLY A 137 5.28 10.59 15.10
CA GLY A 137 6.04 10.87 16.33
C GLY A 137 5.41 10.36 17.63
N MET A 138 4.74 9.21 17.58
CA MET A 138 4.19 8.48 18.70
C MET A 138 4.88 7.10 18.71
N HIS A 139 5.58 6.78 19.79
CA HIS A 139 6.34 5.53 19.96
C HIS A 139 5.66 4.34 19.29
N SER A 140 6.36 3.70 18.34
CA SER A 140 5.79 2.75 17.38
C SER A 140 5.10 1.56 18.09
N LYS A 141 5.65 1.18 19.25
CA LYS A 141 5.11 0.15 20.13
C LYS A 141 3.79 0.54 20.79
N ALA A 142 3.63 1.82 21.17
CA ALA A 142 2.39 2.31 21.73
C ALA A 142 1.26 2.27 20.70
N VAL A 143 1.57 2.48 19.41
CA VAL A 143 0.59 2.37 18.32
C VAL A 143 0.10 0.94 18.15
N ILE A 144 0.99 -0.07 18.21
CA ILE A 144 0.59 -1.48 18.12
C ILE A 144 -0.27 -1.88 19.32
N VAL A 145 0.15 -1.53 20.54
CA VAL A 145 -0.60 -1.83 21.77
C VAL A 145 -1.97 -1.15 21.73
N PHE A 146 -2.03 0.12 21.35
CA PHE A 146 -3.29 0.86 21.21
C PHE A 146 -4.19 0.25 20.13
N ALA A 147 -3.65 -0.14 18.98
CA ALA A 147 -4.42 -0.79 17.92
C ALA A 147 -5.00 -2.13 18.38
N GLU A 148 -4.24 -2.93 19.14
CA GLU A 148 -4.72 -4.21 19.66
C GLU A 148 -5.80 -4.02 20.75
N ILE A 149 -5.61 -3.05 21.65
CA ILE A 149 -6.65 -2.64 22.62
C ILE A 149 -7.92 -2.19 21.90
N MET A 150 -7.80 -1.36 20.86
CA MET A 150 -8.94 -0.88 20.09
C MET A 150 -9.68 -2.00 19.35
N LYS A 151 -8.98 -3.05 18.89
CA LYS A 151 -9.61 -4.27 18.36
C LYS A 151 -10.39 -4.99 19.46
N GLN A 152 -9.83 -5.14 20.65
CA GLN A 152 -10.51 -5.77 21.80
C GLN A 152 -11.76 -4.99 22.21
N VAL A 153 -11.67 -3.66 22.32
CA VAL A 153 -12.79 -2.77 22.65
C VAL A 153 -13.92 -2.87 21.60
N LYS A 154 -13.60 -2.91 20.30
CA LYS A 154 -14.61 -3.17 19.25
C LYS A 154 -15.28 -4.54 19.41
N SER A 155 -14.52 -5.58 19.73
CA SER A 155 -15.07 -6.93 19.93
C SER A 155 -15.98 -7.05 21.17
N LEU A 156 -15.79 -6.17 22.17
CA LEU A 156 -16.60 -6.06 23.39
C LEU A 156 -17.88 -5.23 23.14
N SER A 157 -17.79 -4.18 22.32
CA SER A 157 -18.95 -3.38 21.90
C SER A 157 -20.00 -4.19 21.13
N VAL A 158 -19.57 -5.16 20.31
CA VAL A 158 -20.49 -6.03 19.55
C VAL A 158 -21.23 -7.04 20.45
N ARG A 159 -20.67 -7.38 21.61
CA ARG A 159 -21.29 -8.32 22.57
C ARG A 159 -22.28 -7.65 23.53
N THR A 160 -22.33 -6.32 23.60
CA THR A 160 -23.06 -5.55 24.62
C THR A 160 -24.25 -4.77 24.08
N MET A 161 -24.83 -5.15 22.92
CA MET A 161 -26.16 -4.68 22.55
C MET A 161 -27.22 -5.69 23.01
N PRO A 162 -27.77 -5.58 24.24
CA PRO A 162 -28.99 -6.29 24.57
C PRO A 162 -30.09 -5.83 23.61
N ASN A 163 -30.82 -6.82 23.10
CA ASN A 163 -31.93 -6.71 22.18
C ASN A 163 -32.98 -5.73 22.73
N LEU A 164 -32.91 -4.45 22.30
CA LEU A 164 -33.98 -3.49 22.51
C LEU A 164 -35.14 -3.91 21.62
N LYS A 165 -35.99 -4.80 22.16
CA LYS A 165 -37.31 -5.10 21.63
C LYS A 165 -38.02 -3.76 21.43
N LYS A 166 -38.33 -3.44 20.17
CA LYS A 166 -39.19 -2.32 19.80
C LYS A 166 -40.61 -2.69 20.25
N ASN A 167 -41.00 -2.22 21.43
CA ASN A 167 -42.41 -2.11 21.80
C ASN A 167 -42.93 -0.79 21.23
N THR A 168 -43.56 -0.89 20.06
CA THR A 168 -44.58 0.00 19.53
C THR A 168 -45.62 -0.87 18.88
#